data_AF-A0A945NKL3-F1
#
_entry.id   AF-A0A945NKL3-F1
#
_cell.length_a   1.000
_cell.length_b   1.000
_cell.length_c   1.000
_cell.angle_alpha   90.00
_cell.angle_beta   90.00
_cell.angle_gamma   90.00
#
_symmetry.space_group_name_H-M   'P 1'
#
loop_
_entity.id
_entity.type
_entity.pdbx_description
1 polymer ?
#
loop_
_entity_poly.entity_id
_entity_poly.type
_entity_poly.pdbx_seq_one_letter_code
_entity_poly.pdbx_strand_id
1 'polypeptide(L)'
;MTKHYELFYVFPGTLSEEELPTSCTAVLDILKTQDVSDIKTTEIGKTRLAYPIKHIRYGYFYSTTFKVDTEKLALIKKKLDIEPSLLRSLIHIYDEEEVTTRDKNVAAMKKRSARYSKKVEPEKEPASEKPSQKKEVVVKPKETSPKAKTKTTKVAKETSVETISKKLDEMLDGGDIANI
;
A
#
# COMPACT_ATOMS: atom_id res chain seq x y z
N MET A 1 -1.22 10.62 34.71
CA MET A 1 -2.13 9.46 34.84
C MET A 1 -1.91 8.51 33.68
N THR A 2 -1.58 7.25 33.98
CA THR A 2 -1.39 6.18 32.99
C THR A 2 -2.71 5.79 32.35
N LYS A 3 -2.74 5.72 31.02
CA LYS A 3 -3.89 5.29 30.24
C LYS A 3 -3.46 4.28 29.20
N HIS A 4 -4.44 3.52 28.71
CA HIS A 4 -4.25 2.55 27.64
C HIS A 4 -4.52 3.24 26.30
N TYR A 5 -3.63 3.02 25.35
CA TYR A 5 -3.70 3.59 24.01
C TYR A 5 -3.53 2.50 22.96
N GLU A 6 -4.09 2.77 21.79
CA GLU A 6 -3.89 2.01 20.58
C GLU A 6 -3.22 2.92 19.54
N LEU A 7 -2.10 2.48 19.00
CA LEU A 7 -1.44 3.08 17.86
C LEU A 7 -1.74 2.25 16.63
N PHE A 8 -2.47 2.86 15.70
CA PHE A 8 -2.69 2.33 14.38
C PHE A 8 -1.77 3.02 13.39
N TYR A 9 -1.04 2.25 12.60
CA TYR A 9 -0.05 2.82 11.70
C TYR A 9 0.07 2.02 10.40
N VAL A 10 0.52 2.72 9.36
CA VAL A 10 0.56 2.22 7.99
C VAL A 10 1.96 2.42 7.42
N PHE A 11 2.61 1.32 7.03
CA PHE A 11 3.85 1.38 6.25
C PHE A 11 3.56 1.44 4.74
N PRO A 12 4.44 2.07 3.94
CA PRO A 12 4.43 2.01 2.49
C PRO A 12 4.35 0.58 1.97
N GLY A 13 3.42 0.33 1.04
CA GLY A 13 3.35 -0.96 0.34
C GLY A 13 4.50 -1.20 -0.65
N THR A 14 5.43 -0.25 -0.77
CA THR A 14 6.68 -0.34 -1.55
C THR A 14 7.83 -1.00 -0.79
N LEU A 15 7.74 -1.08 0.54
CA LEU A 15 8.71 -1.81 1.36
C LEU A 15 8.68 -3.29 1.01
N SER A 16 9.86 -3.92 1.03
CA SER A 16 9.97 -5.37 0.92
C SER A 16 9.52 -6.03 2.23
N GLU A 17 9.16 -7.32 2.16
CA GLU A 17 8.80 -8.10 3.35
C GLU A 17 10.00 -8.29 4.30
N GLU A 18 11.22 -8.19 3.79
CA GLU A 18 12.47 -8.27 4.55
C GLU A 18 12.76 -6.99 5.34
N GLU A 19 12.38 -5.81 4.83
CA GLU A 19 12.59 -4.50 5.47
C GLU A 19 11.49 -4.15 6.49
N LEU A 20 10.33 -4.80 6.37
CA LEU A 20 9.18 -4.59 7.22
C LEU A 20 9.46 -4.86 8.72
N PRO A 21 10.13 -5.96 9.13
CA PRO A 21 10.46 -6.18 10.53
C PRO A 21 11.40 -5.10 11.08
N THR A 22 12.37 -4.64 10.30
CA THR A 22 13.28 -3.56 10.71
C THR A 22 12.51 -2.26 10.97
N SER A 23 11.59 -1.91 10.06
CA SER A 23 10.73 -0.73 10.22
C SER A 23 9.81 -0.86 11.44
N CYS A 24 9.29 -2.06 11.69
CA CYS A 24 8.50 -2.36 12.89
C CYS A 24 9.33 -2.21 14.17
N THR A 25 10.57 -2.70 14.20
CA THR A 25 11.47 -2.53 15.35
C THR A 25 11.77 -1.06 15.63
N ALA A 26 11.96 -0.22 14.60
CA ALA A 26 12.17 1.22 14.79
C ALA A 26 10.98 1.89 15.49
N VAL A 27 9.75 1.55 15.09
CA VAL A 27 8.53 2.06 15.76
C VAL A 27 8.45 1.56 17.20
N LEU A 28 8.75 0.28 17.45
CA LEU A 28 8.77 -0.29 18.80
C LEU A 28 9.82 0.38 19.69
N ASP A 29 10.98 0.74 19.15
CA ASP A 29 12.04 1.39 19.90
C ASP A 29 11.70 2.83 20.25
N ILE A 30 10.96 3.54 19.37
CA ILE A 30 10.37 4.85 19.71
C ILE A 30 9.45 4.74 20.94
N LEU A 31 8.62 3.69 21.00
CA LEU A 31 7.74 3.43 22.14
C LEU A 31 8.55 3.07 23.41
N LYS A 32 9.51 2.15 23.31
CA LYS A 32 10.35 1.75 24.46
C LYS A 32 11.15 2.91 25.05
N THR A 33 11.63 3.84 24.21
CA THR A 33 12.37 5.04 24.65
C THR A 33 11.53 5.97 25.55
N GLN A 34 10.22 5.76 25.65
CA GLN A 34 9.31 6.58 26.46
C GLN A 34 8.74 5.82 27.67
N ASP A 35 9.40 4.72 28.08
CA ASP A 35 9.02 3.87 29.21
C ASP A 35 7.57 3.39 29.15
N VAL A 36 7.18 2.93 27.97
CA VAL A 36 5.86 2.37 27.69
C VAL A 36 5.77 0.93 28.22
N SER A 37 4.65 0.57 28.83
CA SER A 37 4.38 -0.80 29.33
C SER A 37 3.31 -1.52 28.51
N ASP A 38 3.24 -2.86 28.64
CA ASP A 38 2.21 -3.71 28.03
C ASP A 38 2.07 -3.56 26.50
N ILE A 39 3.19 -3.56 25.78
CA ILE A 39 3.21 -3.43 24.33
C ILE A 39 2.76 -4.74 23.67
N LYS A 40 1.68 -4.68 22.89
CA LYS A 40 1.21 -5.80 22.07
C LYS A 40 0.97 -5.34 20.64
N THR A 41 1.70 -5.93 19.70
CA THR A 41 1.58 -5.62 18.27
C THR A 41 0.79 -6.70 17.54
N THR A 42 -0.11 -6.28 16.66
CA THR A 42 -0.93 -7.11 15.80
C THR A 42 -0.71 -6.68 14.35
N GLU A 43 -0.29 -7.62 13.50
CA GLU A 43 -0.19 -7.41 12.06
C GLU A 43 -1.54 -7.71 11.39
N ILE A 44 -2.01 -6.76 10.58
CA ILE A 44 -3.25 -6.91 9.80
C ILE A 44 -2.93 -7.35 8.36
N GLY A 45 -1.80 -6.88 7.82
CA GLY A 45 -1.29 -7.24 6.50
C GLY A 45 -1.41 -6.14 5.45
N LYS A 46 -1.18 -6.49 4.18
CA LYS A 46 -1.14 -5.55 3.05
C LYS A 46 -2.53 -5.31 2.45
N THR A 47 -2.99 -4.07 2.48
CA THR A 47 -4.30 -3.69 1.90
C THR A 47 -4.17 -2.45 1.01
N ARG A 48 -5.06 -2.35 0.00
CA ARG A 48 -5.13 -1.18 -0.89
C ARG A 48 -5.77 0.01 -0.17
N LEU A 49 -5.14 1.17 -0.29
CA LEU A 49 -5.66 2.45 0.20
C LEU A 49 -6.79 2.95 -0.70
N ALA A 50 -7.77 3.65 -0.10
CA ALA A 50 -8.88 4.25 -0.84
C ALA A 50 -8.39 5.34 -1.82
N TYR A 51 -7.35 6.08 -1.43
CA TYR A 51 -6.67 7.07 -2.26
C TYR A 51 -5.15 6.97 -2.05
N PRO A 52 -4.32 7.39 -3.02
CA PRO A 52 -2.88 7.32 -2.88
C PRO A 52 -2.36 8.34 -1.85
N ILE A 53 -1.48 7.90 -0.96
CA ILE A 53 -0.72 8.76 -0.04
C ILE A 53 0.73 8.77 -0.52
N LYS A 54 1.31 9.96 -0.75
CA LYS A 54 2.66 10.09 -1.34
C LYS A 54 2.83 9.23 -2.63
N HIS A 55 1.80 9.19 -3.48
CA HIS A 55 1.71 8.35 -4.69
C HIS A 55 1.65 6.82 -4.48
N ILE A 56 1.55 6.34 -3.23
CA ILE A 56 1.50 4.92 -2.91
C ILE A 56 0.04 4.47 -2.73
N ARG A 57 -0.34 3.36 -3.37
CA ARG A 57 -1.72 2.82 -3.35
C ARG A 57 -1.94 1.65 -2.41
N TYR A 58 -0.88 1.05 -1.88
CA TYR A 58 -0.94 -0.09 -0.95
C TYR A 58 -0.22 0.25 0.33
N GLY A 59 -0.66 -0.30 1.46
CA GLY A 59 0.03 -0.14 2.73
C GLY A 59 -0.04 -1.42 3.55
N TYR A 60 0.99 -1.63 4.38
CA TYR A 60 0.98 -2.66 5.40
C TYR A 60 0.42 -2.06 6.69
N PHE A 61 -0.61 -2.69 7.23
CA PHE A 61 -1.36 -2.18 8.38
C PHE A 61 -0.96 -2.91 9.66
N TYR A 62 -0.70 -2.12 10.70
CA TYR A 62 -0.35 -2.59 12.02
C TYR A 62 -1.18 -1.87 13.09
N SER A 63 -1.49 -2.59 14.16
CA SER A 63 -2.05 -2.02 15.39
C SER A 63 -1.20 -2.46 16.56
N THR A 64 -0.81 -1.51 17.41
CA THR A 64 -0.07 -1.76 18.64
C THR A 64 -0.80 -1.14 19.81
N THR A 65 -1.17 -1.95 20.79
CA THR A 65 -1.72 -1.47 22.05
C THR A 65 -0.60 -1.34 23.08
N PHE A 66 -0.70 -0.31 23.92
CA PHE A 66 0.28 -0.04 24.97
C PHE A 66 -0.27 0.86 26.08
N LYS A 67 0.44 0.93 27.20
CA LYS A 67 0.12 1.82 28.32
C LYS A 67 1.22 2.83 28.54
N VAL A 68 0.84 4.09 28.66
CA VAL A 68 1.79 5.18 28.91
C VAL A 68 1.15 6.27 29.76
N ASP A 69 1.99 7.03 30.43
CA ASP A 69 1.56 8.27 31.05
C ASP A 69 1.20 9.33 30.01
N THR A 70 0.13 10.10 30.28
CA THR A 70 -0.45 11.05 29.33
C THR A 70 0.54 12.15 28.91
N GLU A 71 1.49 12.50 29.78
CA GLU A 71 2.50 13.54 29.51
C GLU A 71 3.47 13.15 28.39
N LYS A 72 3.80 11.85 28.28
CA LYS A 72 4.74 11.33 27.26
C LYS A 72 4.09 11.14 25.89
N LEU A 73 2.76 11.16 25.82
CA LEU A 73 2.00 10.94 24.58
C LEU A 73 2.36 11.94 23.48
N ALA A 74 2.53 13.21 23.83
CA ALA A 74 2.88 14.26 22.87
C ALA A 74 4.28 14.04 22.25
N LEU A 75 5.23 13.54 23.04
CA LEU A 75 6.57 13.21 22.59
C LEU A 75 6.57 12.00 21.66
N ILE A 76 5.81 10.95 22.01
CA ILE A 76 5.62 9.77 21.16
C ILE A 76 5.03 10.18 19.81
N LYS A 77 3.94 10.95 19.82
CA LYS A 77 3.29 11.42 18.59
C LYS A 77 4.26 12.20 17.71
N LYS A 78 5.00 13.14 18.30
CA LYS A 78 6.00 13.94 17.56
C LYS A 78 7.08 13.08 16.93
N LYS A 79 7.58 12.06 17.64
CA LYS A 79 8.59 11.12 17.10
C LYS A 79 8.02 10.29 15.95
N LEU A 80 6.80 9.78 16.09
CA LEU A 80 6.12 9.02 15.04
C LEU A 80 5.80 9.86 13.80
N ASP A 81 5.48 11.15 13.96
CA ASP A 81 5.21 12.05 12.83
C ASP A 81 6.49 12.38 12.01
N ILE A 82 7.67 12.33 12.63
CA ILE A 82 8.97 12.58 11.99
C ILE A 82 9.53 11.31 11.34
N GLU A 83 9.08 10.14 11.81
CA GLU A 83 9.51 8.84 11.32
C GLU A 83 9.14 8.69 9.82
N PRO A 84 10.13 8.48 8.92
CA PRO A 84 9.89 8.49 7.49
C PRO A 84 9.36 7.16 6.92
N SER A 85 9.54 6.04 7.62
CA SER A 85 9.01 4.74 7.19
C SER A 85 7.49 4.67 7.30
N LEU A 86 6.84 5.56 8.04
CA LEU A 86 5.39 5.62 8.19
C LEU A 86 4.73 6.50 7.12
N LEU A 87 3.63 5.99 6.55
CA LEU A 87 2.71 6.80 5.75
C LEU A 87 1.75 7.59 6.63
N ARG A 88 1.25 6.95 7.68
CA ARG A 88 0.29 7.53 8.61
C ARG A 88 0.35 6.80 9.94
N SER A 89 0.22 7.57 11.02
CA SER A 89 0.03 7.09 12.38
C SER A 89 -1.24 7.71 12.96
N LEU A 90 -1.95 6.98 13.81
CA LEU A 90 -3.15 7.39 14.52
C LEU A 90 -3.08 6.82 15.92
N ILE A 91 -3.24 7.67 16.93
CA ILE A 91 -3.26 7.24 18.33
C ILE A 91 -4.66 7.45 18.89
N HIS A 92 -5.25 6.38 19.40
CA HIS A 92 -6.58 6.34 19.96
C HIS A 92 -6.50 5.87 21.42
N ILE A 93 -7.47 6.26 22.24
CA ILE A 93 -7.60 5.72 23.60
C ILE A 93 -8.16 4.31 23.46
N TYR A 94 -7.53 3.34 24.13
CA TYR A 94 -7.96 1.96 24.11
C TYR A 94 -8.89 1.68 25.29
N ASP A 95 -10.12 1.29 24.99
CA ASP A 95 -11.10 0.83 25.96
C ASP A 95 -11.44 -0.63 25.68
N GLU A 96 -11.12 -1.52 26.62
CA GLU A 96 -11.26 -2.96 26.47
C GLU A 96 -12.74 -3.39 26.36
N GLU A 97 -13.65 -2.70 27.05
CA GLU A 97 -15.08 -3.02 26.97
C GLU A 97 -15.67 -2.67 25.60
N GLU A 98 -15.25 -1.54 25.02
CA GLU A 98 -15.68 -1.18 23.68
C GLU A 98 -15.16 -2.14 22.60
N VAL A 99 -13.95 -2.68 22.76
CA VAL A 99 -13.37 -3.62 21.80
C VAL A 99 -14.12 -4.96 21.83
N THR A 100 -14.37 -5.51 23.00
CA THR A 100 -15.10 -6.80 23.12
C THR A 100 -16.52 -6.72 22.59
N THR A 101 -17.20 -5.59 22.77
CA THR A 101 -18.54 -5.37 22.24
C THR A 101 -18.51 -5.18 20.71
N ARG A 102 -17.55 -4.42 20.18
CA ARG A 102 -17.31 -4.29 18.73
C ARG A 102 -17.06 -5.64 18.06
N ASP A 103 -16.19 -6.48 18.63
CA ASP A 103 -15.84 -7.78 18.07
C ASP A 103 -17.06 -8.72 17.96
N LYS A 104 -17.90 -8.75 19.02
CA LYS A 104 -19.16 -9.51 19.01
C LYS A 104 -20.09 -9.04 17.90
N ASN A 105 -20.20 -7.72 17.70
CA ASN A 105 -21.05 -7.12 16.68
C ASN A 105 -20.54 -7.41 15.26
N VAL A 106 -19.24 -7.29 15.02
CA VAL A 106 -18.62 -7.62 13.71
C VAL A 106 -18.80 -9.11 13.39
N ALA A 107 -18.60 -9.99 14.36
CA ALA A 107 -18.82 -11.43 14.19
C ALA A 107 -20.29 -11.77 13.88
N ALA A 108 -21.24 -11.12 14.57
CA ALA A 108 -22.66 -11.27 14.29
C ALA A 108 -23.03 -10.78 12.87
N MET A 109 -22.47 -9.65 12.44
CA MET A 109 -22.68 -9.10 11.10
C MET A 109 -22.11 -9.99 10.01
N LYS A 110 -20.91 -10.55 10.20
CA LYS A 110 -20.29 -11.51 9.27
C LYS A 110 -21.09 -12.79 9.13
N LYS A 111 -21.68 -13.29 10.24
CA LYS A 111 -22.60 -14.45 10.20
C LYS A 111 -23.88 -14.12 9.43
N ARG A 112 -24.41 -12.90 9.57
CA ARG A 112 -25.62 -12.45 8.87
C ARG A 112 -25.38 -12.29 7.37
N SER A 113 -24.26 -11.69 6.96
CA SER A 113 -23.91 -11.53 5.54
C SER A 113 -23.62 -12.87 4.85
N ALA A 114 -23.01 -13.83 5.55
CA ALA A 114 -22.82 -15.18 5.06
C ALA A 114 -24.14 -15.94 4.85
N ARG A 115 -25.11 -15.81 5.78
CA ARG A 115 -26.45 -16.40 5.62
C ARG A 115 -27.23 -15.78 4.47
N TYR A 116 -27.08 -14.47 4.25
CA TYR A 116 -27.72 -13.79 3.12
C TYR A 116 -27.13 -14.24 1.78
N SER A 117 -25.80 -14.30 1.67
CA SER A 117 -25.12 -14.77 0.45
C SER A 117 -25.47 -16.24 0.12
N LYS A 118 -25.68 -17.09 1.13
CA LYS A 118 -26.09 -18.49 0.97
C LYS A 118 -27.58 -18.67 0.58
N LYS A 119 -28.42 -17.64 0.73
CA LYS A 119 -29.85 -17.67 0.38
C LYS A 119 -30.14 -17.13 -1.03
N VAL A 120 -29.14 -16.53 -1.70
CA VAL A 120 -29.24 -15.91 -3.03
C VAL A 120 -28.65 -16.81 -4.15
N GLU A 121 -28.41 -18.09 -3.88
CA GLU A 121 -28.29 -19.11 -4.93
C GLU A 121 -29.65 -19.77 -5.19
N PRO A 122 -30.41 -19.35 -6.23
CA PRO A 122 -31.41 -20.20 -6.84
C PRO A 122 -30.88 -20.83 -8.14
N GLU A 123 -31.19 -22.12 -8.29
CA GLU A 123 -31.15 -22.95 -9.50
C GLU A 123 -31.19 -22.16 -10.82
N LYS A 124 -30.13 -22.27 -11.62
CA LYS A 124 -30.23 -22.25 -13.09
C LYS A 124 -30.28 -23.72 -13.50
N GLU A 125 -31.40 -24.24 -14.00
CA GLU A 125 -31.87 -24.25 -15.40
C GLU A 125 -33.22 -25.05 -15.47
N PRO A 126 -34.04 -25.07 -16.56
CA PRO A 126 -33.69 -24.84 -17.99
C PRO A 126 -34.72 -24.11 -18.90
N ALA A 127 -34.26 -23.85 -20.15
CA ALA A 127 -34.99 -23.83 -21.43
C ALA A 127 -35.97 -22.69 -21.81
N SER A 128 -35.59 -21.86 -22.79
CA SER A 128 -36.03 -22.05 -24.19
C SER A 128 -35.41 -21.03 -25.16
N GLU A 129 -34.80 -21.57 -26.21
CA GLU A 129 -34.34 -20.90 -27.42
C GLU A 129 -35.53 -20.51 -28.31
N LYS A 130 -35.52 -19.32 -28.92
CA LYS A 130 -35.26 -19.18 -30.38
C LYS A 130 -35.24 -17.72 -30.86
N PRO A 131 -34.56 -17.46 -32.01
CA PRO A 131 -34.08 -16.16 -32.45
C PRO A 131 -35.00 -15.51 -33.49
N SER A 132 -34.84 -14.20 -33.71
CA SER A 132 -35.14 -13.61 -35.01
C SER A 132 -34.10 -12.56 -35.38
N GLN A 133 -33.47 -12.82 -36.52
CA GLN A 133 -32.40 -12.06 -37.15
C GLN A 133 -32.99 -11.04 -38.16
N LYS A 134 -32.21 -9.97 -38.37
CA LYS A 134 -31.93 -9.27 -39.65
C LYS A 134 -33.08 -8.55 -40.40
N LYS A 135 -32.88 -7.22 -40.54
CA LYS A 135 -32.81 -6.57 -41.87
C LYS A 135 -31.55 -5.70 -41.95
N GLU A 136 -30.59 -6.17 -42.76
CA GLU A 136 -29.47 -5.42 -43.35
C GLU A 136 -30.02 -4.52 -44.49
N VAL A 137 -29.70 -3.23 -44.54
CA VAL A 137 -28.62 -2.55 -45.32
C VAL A 137 -29.16 -1.84 -46.57
N VAL A 138 -28.93 -0.50 -46.66
CA VAL A 138 -28.48 0.29 -47.84
C VAL A 138 -27.92 1.63 -47.28
N VAL A 139 -26.62 1.84 -47.07
CA VAL A 139 -25.53 2.27 -48.00
C VAL A 139 -25.71 3.68 -48.59
N LYS A 140 -24.93 4.68 -48.11
CA LYS A 140 -23.79 5.30 -48.85
C LYS A 140 -23.09 6.43 -48.03
N PRO A 141 -21.78 6.32 -47.76
CA PRO A 141 -20.93 7.43 -47.33
C PRO A 141 -20.30 8.16 -48.53
N LYS A 142 -20.18 9.48 -48.46
CA LYS A 142 -19.46 10.31 -49.44
C LYS A 142 -18.37 11.15 -48.76
N GLU A 143 -17.14 10.92 -49.21
CA GLU A 143 -15.97 11.82 -49.32
C GLU A 143 -15.51 12.67 -48.12
N THR A 144 -14.26 12.44 -47.68
CA THR A 144 -13.11 13.26 -48.13
C THR A 144 -11.78 12.68 -47.60
N SER A 145 -10.80 12.63 -48.50
CA SER A 145 -9.35 12.58 -48.21
C SER A 145 -8.73 13.68 -49.08
N PRO A 146 -7.60 14.34 -48.73
CA PRO A 146 -6.32 13.65 -48.87
C PRO A 146 -5.17 14.13 -47.93
N LYS A 147 -4.10 13.38 -48.10
CA LYS A 147 -2.75 13.33 -47.52
C LYS A 147 -1.85 14.51 -47.95
N ALA A 148 -1.01 15.04 -47.05
CA ALA A 148 0.28 15.67 -47.38
C ALA A 148 1.28 15.59 -46.20
N LYS A 149 2.51 15.14 -46.52
CA LYS A 149 3.72 15.00 -45.69
C LYS A 149 4.29 16.42 -45.33
N THR A 150 5.14 16.69 -44.33
CA THR A 150 6.55 16.24 -44.15
C THR A 150 7.22 16.97 -42.96
N LYS A 151 8.28 16.35 -42.38
CA LYS A 151 9.45 16.87 -41.61
C LYS A 151 9.45 16.54 -40.10
N THR A 152 10.10 15.46 -39.64
CA THR A 152 11.56 15.22 -39.40
C THR A 152 12.18 16.09 -38.31
N THR A 153 12.42 15.52 -37.12
CA THR A 153 13.68 15.75 -36.36
C THR A 153 13.97 14.56 -35.44
N LYS A 154 15.01 13.79 -35.82
CA LYS A 154 15.72 12.82 -34.98
C LYS A 154 16.73 13.60 -34.13
N VAL A 155 16.81 13.33 -32.83
CA VAL A 155 17.90 13.79 -31.97
C VAL A 155 18.65 12.57 -31.42
N ALA A 156 19.90 12.48 -31.87
CA ALA A 156 21.08 11.84 -31.30
C ALA A 156 20.88 10.81 -30.16
N LYS A 157 21.18 9.54 -30.46
CA LYS A 157 21.53 8.52 -29.46
C LYS A 157 22.59 7.56 -30.02
N GLU A 158 23.74 8.09 -30.39
CA GLU A 158 24.93 7.33 -30.80
C GLU A 158 26.20 8.10 -30.41
N THR A 159 26.45 8.35 -29.11
CA THR A 159 27.78 8.81 -28.63
C THR A 159 28.11 8.51 -27.16
N SER A 160 27.29 7.79 -26.39
CA SER A 160 27.54 7.66 -24.94
C SER A 160 27.86 6.25 -24.44
N VAL A 161 27.91 5.23 -25.30
CA VAL A 161 28.22 3.85 -24.85
C VAL A 161 29.72 3.58 -24.92
N GLU A 162 30.42 4.12 -25.92
CA GLU A 162 31.86 3.92 -26.13
C GLU A 162 32.75 4.76 -25.19
N THR A 163 32.23 5.89 -24.69
CA THR A 163 32.95 6.72 -23.70
C THR A 163 32.86 6.16 -22.28
N ILE A 164 31.86 5.32 -21.99
CA ILE A 164 31.70 4.68 -20.67
C ILE A 164 32.60 3.43 -20.57
N SER A 165 32.72 2.65 -21.65
CA SER A 165 33.62 1.48 -21.68
C SER A 165 35.09 1.88 -21.60
N LYS A 166 35.51 2.94 -22.32
CA LYS A 166 36.89 3.46 -22.21
C LYS A 166 37.26 3.99 -20.82
N LYS A 167 36.27 4.52 -20.09
CA LYS A 167 36.50 5.07 -18.74
C LYS A 167 36.46 4.01 -17.65
N LEU A 168 35.84 2.86 -17.92
CA LEU A 168 35.91 1.68 -17.04
C LEU A 168 37.26 0.97 -17.16
N ASP A 169 37.81 0.84 -18.37
CA ASP A 169 39.14 0.25 -18.57
C ASP A 169 40.26 1.12 -17.98
N GLU A 170 40.14 2.45 -18.04
CA GLU A 170 41.11 3.38 -17.42
C GLU A 170 41.05 3.38 -15.89
N MET A 171 39.90 3.05 -15.28
CA MET A 171 39.76 2.91 -13.82
C MET A 171 40.19 1.53 -13.29
N LEU A 172 40.25 0.51 -14.15
CA LEU A 172 40.70 -0.84 -13.80
C LEU A 172 42.22 -1.03 -13.86
N ASP A 173 42.94 -0.17 -14.59
CA ASP A 173 44.40 -0.24 -14.74
C ASP A 173 45.17 0.68 -13.75
N GLY A 174 44.46 1.47 -12.94
CA GLY A 174 45.02 2.60 -12.18
C GLY A 174 44.91 2.53 -10.66
N GLY A 175 44.73 1.37 -10.03
CA GLY A 175 44.61 1.32 -8.56
C GLY A 175 44.80 -0.05 -7.95
N ASP A 176 45.97 -0.25 -7.35
CA ASP A 176 46.33 -1.33 -6.45
C ASP A 176 45.20 -1.73 -5.49
N ILE A 177 44.57 -2.87 -5.73
CA ILE A 177 43.97 -3.69 -4.67
C ILE A 177 45.06 -4.59 -4.08
N ALA A 178 46.00 -3.95 -3.39
CA ALA A 178 46.87 -4.61 -2.42
C ALA A 178 46.92 -3.73 -1.17
N ASN A 179 46.35 -4.26 -0.08
CA ASN A 179 46.22 -3.70 1.28
C ASN A 179 45.18 -2.58 1.49
N ILE A 180 43.98 -2.98 1.94
CA ILE A 180 43.48 -2.80 3.32
C ILE A 180 42.34 -3.80 3.55
#